data_AF-A0A662WUA6-F1
#
_entry.id   AF-A0A662WUA6-F1
#
_cell.length_a   1.000
_cell.length_b   1.000
_cell.length_c   1.000
_cell.angle_alpha   90.00
_cell.angle_beta   90.00
_cell.angle_gamma   90.00
#
_symmetry.space_group_name_H-M   'P 1'
#
loop_
_entity.id
_entity.type
_entity.pdbx_description
1 polymer ?
#
loop_
_entity_poly.entity_id
_entity_poly.type
_entity_poly.pdbx_seq_one_letter_code
_entity_poly.pdbx_strand_id
1 'polypeptide(L)'
;MTNFCGVPSLKCQIAVALLALCFSVCLHSAAAANTDCIVSTWGNYTNCNEATMKQSRNRTVVVPQAGWGRACPVLVESITCKPISCELSVWGDYSTCVNGYKARNRTITVQPKYGGAACATLTESVACKPVDCYVSRWSDWSPCAALDGKQVSTREVLVPSYDGGAACPAIVQVQYCAKVDCIVSNWTAWGDCNTLTGVKTRNRTVTTQPLYGGQACLGLQEVDYCVAVNCVLSDWGAWGKCNDAVGLKTRPRTVTTPSNYGGIPCGALSENATCDPVDCVVGNWTDWTDCNLNDGSKKRTRPVVVASQYGGVACPVVEDVLYCARQDCQMNAWGNWSVCDYSSGNKTRSRTPLVYNLFGGLGCPTFSEQAACDAIACQLSDWGDWSGCDPVRLKKTRTRIIATYPMYGGSACASLTEEAPCSVDCVLMDWSDWSGCNYTSGLKTRTRGVVTFPATSGVACGQTEQHEACDPVDCAVSNWSGWSGCDQKDMLHVHLRDVTSYAAFGGQVCPALSEAEACAGQA
;
A
#
# COMPACT_ATOMS: atom_id res chain seq x y z
N MET A 1 114.96 -47.41 -8.04
CA MET A 1 115.64 -46.16 -8.40
C MET A 1 114.65 -45.34 -9.21
N THR A 2 114.08 -44.22 -8.74
CA THR A 2 114.49 -43.37 -7.61
C THR A 2 115.96 -43.00 -7.66
N ASN A 3 116.26 -41.87 -8.32
CA ASN A 3 117.19 -40.84 -7.83
C ASN A 3 117.20 -39.67 -8.81
N PHE A 4 116.68 -38.52 -8.39
CA PHE A 4 117.23 -37.23 -8.82
C PHE A 4 118.39 -36.91 -7.88
N CYS A 5 119.55 -36.52 -8.42
CA CYS A 5 120.71 -36.16 -7.61
C CYS A 5 120.64 -34.71 -7.11
N GLY A 6 121.14 -34.48 -5.90
CA GLY A 6 121.63 -33.18 -5.43
C GLY A 6 123.16 -33.18 -5.45
N VAL A 7 123.78 -32.03 -5.73
CA VAL A 7 125.23 -31.91 -6.09
C VAL A 7 125.97 -30.96 -5.08
N PRO A 8 127.22 -30.44 -5.24
CA PRO A 8 128.39 -30.91 -4.47
C PRO A 8 129.18 -29.82 -3.66
N SER A 9 130.45 -30.16 -3.33
CA SER A 9 131.61 -29.34 -2.83
C SER A 9 131.99 -29.56 -1.34
N LEU A 10 133.25 -29.49 -0.83
CA LEU A 10 134.57 -29.02 -1.34
C LEU A 10 135.78 -29.56 -0.45
N LYS A 11 136.84 -30.26 -0.98
CA LYS A 11 138.19 -30.66 -0.35
C LYS A 11 138.29 -31.92 0.61
N CYS A 12 139.45 -32.29 1.24
CA CYS A 12 140.64 -33.08 0.73
C CYS A 12 141.70 -33.57 1.83
N GLN A 13 142.50 -34.66 1.56
CA GLN A 13 143.87 -35.07 2.11
C GLN A 13 144.03 -35.60 3.60
N ILE A 14 145.10 -36.29 4.15
CA ILE A 14 146.29 -37.17 3.80
C ILE A 14 146.92 -37.84 5.10
N ALA A 15 147.69 -38.98 5.09
CA ALA A 15 148.44 -39.57 6.27
C ALA A 15 149.57 -40.64 5.97
N VAL A 16 150.54 -40.97 6.89
CA VAL A 16 151.54 -42.12 6.81
C VAL A 16 152.32 -42.48 8.13
N ALA A 17 152.81 -43.74 8.37
CA ALA A 17 153.62 -44.22 9.56
C ALA A 17 154.30 -45.65 9.44
N LEU A 18 155.34 -46.04 10.25
CA LEU A 18 156.14 -47.33 10.34
C LEU A 18 156.89 -47.49 11.75
N LEU A 19 157.62 -48.52 12.28
CA LEU A 19 158.01 -49.98 12.05
C LEU A 19 158.71 -50.67 13.30
N ALA A 20 159.08 -51.99 13.25
CA ALA A 20 160.12 -52.78 14.03
C ALA A 20 159.84 -53.25 15.52
N LEU A 21 160.55 -54.16 16.29
CA LEU A 21 161.65 -55.19 16.15
C LEU A 21 161.74 -56.16 17.42
N CYS A 22 162.49 -57.31 17.45
CA CYS A 22 162.77 -58.21 18.65
C CYS A 22 163.89 -59.31 18.48
N PHE A 23 164.34 -60.09 19.52
CA PHE A 23 165.23 -61.31 19.41
C PHE A 23 165.12 -62.44 20.51
N SER A 24 165.50 -63.71 20.21
CA SER A 24 165.37 -64.93 21.08
C SER A 24 166.38 -66.12 20.81
N VAL A 25 166.32 -67.23 21.59
CA VAL A 25 167.32 -68.31 21.90
C VAL A 25 166.58 -69.60 22.43
N CYS A 26 166.99 -70.90 22.55
CA CYS A 26 167.95 -71.97 22.09
C CYS A 26 167.56 -73.31 22.86
N LEU A 27 168.10 -74.56 22.87
CA LEU A 27 168.98 -75.57 22.18
C LEU A 27 168.68 -76.98 22.89
N HIS A 28 169.32 -78.18 22.84
CA HIS A 28 170.50 -78.87 22.25
C HIS A 28 170.39 -80.45 22.40
N SER A 29 170.97 -81.30 21.52
CA SER A 29 171.35 -82.74 21.70
C SER A 29 172.03 -83.33 20.43
N ALA A 30 172.39 -84.63 20.39
CA ALA A 30 173.17 -85.25 19.30
C ALA A 30 172.52 -85.19 17.88
N ALA A 31 173.34 -85.17 16.83
CA ALA A 31 172.97 -84.62 15.51
C ALA A 31 172.68 -85.65 14.39
N ALA A 32 171.75 -85.27 13.51
CA ALA A 32 171.46 -85.88 12.20
C ALA A 32 171.16 -84.77 11.16
N ALA A 33 171.13 -85.08 9.87
CA ALA A 33 171.03 -84.09 8.78
C ALA A 33 169.59 -83.59 8.49
N ASN A 34 169.47 -82.36 7.96
CA ASN A 34 168.21 -81.68 7.60
C ASN A 34 167.89 -81.77 6.09
N THR A 35 166.61 -81.80 5.70
CA THR A 35 166.16 -81.75 4.28
C THR A 35 164.86 -80.96 4.05
N ASP A 36 164.83 -80.16 2.98
CA ASP A 36 163.67 -79.36 2.52
C ASP A 36 162.58 -80.20 1.83
N CYS A 37 161.32 -79.74 1.90
CA CYS A 37 160.21 -80.34 1.14
C CYS A 37 160.30 -80.03 -0.36
N ILE A 38 160.09 -81.06 -1.20
CA ILE A 38 160.01 -80.96 -2.66
C ILE A 38 158.62 -81.42 -3.13
N VAL A 39 158.00 -80.66 -4.04
CA VAL A 39 156.67 -80.94 -4.62
C VAL A 39 156.75 -81.20 -6.12
N SER A 40 155.74 -81.87 -6.67
CA SER A 40 155.64 -82.16 -8.10
C SER A 40 155.38 -80.90 -8.93
N THR A 41 155.51 -81.04 -10.25
CA THR A 41 154.88 -80.12 -11.20
C THR A 41 153.35 -80.13 -11.03
N TRP A 42 152.72 -79.05 -11.48
CA TRP A 42 151.26 -78.93 -11.51
C TRP A 42 150.64 -79.80 -12.60
N GLY A 43 149.49 -80.42 -12.30
CA GLY A 43 148.63 -81.04 -13.31
C GLY A 43 147.96 -80.00 -14.22
N ASN A 44 147.17 -80.48 -15.17
CA ASN A 44 146.35 -79.61 -16.03
C ASN A 44 145.17 -79.00 -15.27
N TYR A 45 144.69 -77.85 -15.76
CA TYR A 45 143.44 -77.25 -15.29
C TYR A 45 142.23 -78.12 -15.69
N THR A 46 141.24 -78.21 -14.79
CA THR A 46 139.92 -78.79 -15.10
C THR A 46 139.19 -77.98 -16.19
N ASN A 47 138.18 -78.57 -16.81
CA ASN A 47 137.17 -77.78 -17.53
C ASN A 47 136.54 -76.71 -16.61
N CYS A 48 136.01 -75.64 -17.21
CA CYS A 48 135.33 -74.58 -16.47
C CYS A 48 134.12 -75.13 -15.69
N ASN A 49 134.08 -74.86 -14.39
CA ASN A 49 132.92 -75.17 -13.56
C ASN A 49 131.89 -74.04 -13.68
N GLU A 50 130.73 -74.31 -14.28
CA GLU A 50 129.71 -73.28 -14.57
C GLU A 50 129.11 -72.62 -13.31
N ALA A 51 129.16 -73.29 -12.16
CA ALA A 51 128.63 -72.77 -10.89
C ALA A 51 129.62 -71.90 -10.11
N THR A 52 130.94 -72.07 -10.32
CA THR A 52 132.00 -71.30 -9.63
C THR A 52 132.83 -70.42 -10.55
N MET A 53 132.57 -70.47 -11.87
CA MET A 53 133.20 -69.65 -12.92
C MET A 53 134.74 -69.76 -12.96
N LYS A 54 135.25 -70.90 -12.49
CA LYS A 54 136.68 -71.18 -12.32
C LYS A 54 137.06 -72.56 -12.84
N GLN A 55 138.34 -72.70 -13.15
CA GLN A 55 139.04 -73.95 -13.40
C GLN A 55 140.17 -74.09 -12.38
N SER A 56 140.46 -75.31 -11.91
CA SER A 56 141.50 -75.56 -10.89
C SER A 56 142.46 -76.68 -11.28
N ARG A 57 143.64 -76.70 -10.65
CA ARG A 57 144.66 -77.75 -10.81
C ARG A 57 145.36 -78.06 -9.49
N ASN A 58 145.96 -79.23 -9.39
CA ASN A 58 146.61 -79.73 -8.17
C ASN A 58 148.05 -80.23 -8.43
N ARG A 59 148.78 -80.47 -7.33
CA ARG A 59 150.11 -81.12 -7.29
C ARG A 59 150.32 -81.85 -5.97
N THR A 60 151.33 -82.72 -5.88
CA THR A 60 151.61 -83.54 -4.68
C THR A 60 153.00 -83.28 -4.10
N VAL A 61 153.25 -83.78 -2.89
CA VAL A 61 154.58 -83.81 -2.26
C VAL A 61 155.37 -85.01 -2.78
N VAL A 62 156.64 -84.80 -3.12
CA VAL A 62 157.57 -85.82 -3.63
C VAL A 62 158.63 -86.18 -2.59
N VAL A 63 159.11 -85.20 -1.82
CA VAL A 63 159.99 -85.40 -0.66
C VAL A 63 159.42 -84.62 0.52
N PRO A 64 159.12 -85.25 1.67
CA PRO A 64 158.66 -84.53 2.86
C PRO A 64 159.82 -83.82 3.58
N GLN A 65 159.49 -82.74 4.30
CA GLN A 65 160.45 -82.03 5.16
C GLN A 65 160.97 -82.95 6.29
N ALA A 66 162.26 -82.89 6.58
CA ALA A 66 162.86 -83.49 7.78
C ALA A 66 163.80 -82.51 8.48
N GLY A 67 163.75 -82.48 9.81
CA GLY A 67 164.46 -81.48 10.61
C GLY A 67 164.00 -80.05 10.29
N TRP A 68 164.94 -79.11 10.20
CA TRP A 68 164.69 -77.68 10.02
C TRP A 68 164.54 -77.22 8.55
N GLY A 69 164.23 -78.14 7.63
CA GLY A 69 163.97 -77.79 6.23
C GLY A 69 162.70 -76.97 6.00
N ARG A 70 162.51 -76.45 4.79
CA ARG A 70 161.31 -75.70 4.37
C ARG A 70 160.07 -76.59 4.22
N ALA A 71 158.94 -76.05 4.67
CA ALA A 71 157.61 -76.63 4.49
C ALA A 71 157.12 -76.53 3.02
N CYS A 72 156.20 -77.44 2.66
CA CYS A 72 155.70 -77.57 1.29
C CYS A 72 154.79 -76.40 0.87
N PRO A 73 154.95 -75.83 -0.35
CA PRO A 73 154.09 -74.75 -0.85
C PRO A 73 152.70 -75.27 -1.28
N VAL A 74 151.76 -74.34 -1.53
CA VAL A 74 150.36 -74.66 -1.85
C VAL A 74 150.18 -75.70 -2.98
N LEU A 75 149.20 -76.59 -2.78
CA LEU A 75 148.98 -77.80 -3.59
C LEU A 75 147.76 -77.71 -4.53
N VAL A 76 146.99 -76.62 -4.48
CA VAL A 76 145.86 -76.33 -5.38
C VAL A 76 145.95 -74.88 -5.87
N GLU A 77 145.64 -74.65 -7.15
CA GLU A 77 145.56 -73.34 -7.80
C GLU A 77 144.24 -73.24 -8.59
N SER A 78 143.65 -72.04 -8.71
CA SER A 78 142.42 -71.82 -9.49
C SER A 78 142.39 -70.45 -10.18
N ILE A 79 141.94 -70.41 -11.43
CA ILE A 79 141.77 -69.19 -12.24
C ILE A 79 140.36 -69.09 -12.80
N THR A 80 139.92 -67.88 -13.15
CA THR A 80 138.59 -67.63 -13.75
C THR A 80 138.52 -68.08 -15.21
N CYS A 81 137.32 -68.44 -15.66
CA CYS A 81 137.06 -68.80 -17.05
C CYS A 81 136.98 -67.55 -17.96
N LYS A 82 137.15 -67.74 -19.27
CA LYS A 82 137.00 -66.67 -20.28
C LYS A 82 135.51 -66.45 -20.61
N PRO A 83 134.99 -65.21 -20.58
CA PRO A 83 133.61 -64.91 -20.97
C PRO A 83 133.36 -65.14 -22.47
N ILE A 84 132.13 -65.54 -22.81
CA ILE A 84 131.62 -65.70 -24.18
C ILE A 84 130.37 -64.82 -24.28
N SER A 85 130.41 -63.78 -25.12
CA SER A 85 129.28 -62.86 -25.32
C SER A 85 128.25 -63.42 -26.31
N CYS A 86 127.05 -62.85 -26.31
CA CYS A 86 126.01 -63.21 -27.26
C CYS A 86 126.36 -62.78 -28.69
N GLU A 87 126.09 -63.64 -29.67
CA GLU A 87 126.12 -63.31 -31.10
C GLU A 87 124.72 -63.50 -31.71
N LEU A 88 124.39 -62.67 -32.71
CA LEU A 88 123.09 -62.62 -33.37
C LEU A 88 123.23 -62.85 -34.86
N SER A 89 122.18 -63.40 -35.48
CA SER A 89 122.09 -63.50 -36.94
C SER A 89 122.00 -62.11 -37.59
N VAL A 90 122.24 -62.08 -38.90
CA VAL A 90 121.75 -60.97 -39.75
C VAL A 90 120.22 -60.85 -39.64
N TRP A 91 119.71 -59.65 -39.92
CA TRP A 91 118.28 -59.41 -40.02
C TRP A 91 117.70 -60.08 -41.27
N GLY A 92 116.50 -60.67 -41.13
CA GLY A 92 115.67 -61.03 -42.28
C GLY A 92 115.02 -59.81 -42.96
N ASP A 93 114.21 -60.08 -43.97
CA ASP A 93 113.48 -59.04 -44.72
C ASP A 93 112.36 -58.38 -43.89
N TYR A 94 111.93 -57.21 -44.34
CA TYR A 94 110.77 -56.52 -43.80
C TYR A 94 109.46 -57.12 -44.31
N SER A 95 108.46 -57.17 -43.42
CA SER A 95 107.07 -57.47 -43.78
C SER A 95 106.49 -56.48 -44.81
N THR A 96 105.32 -56.82 -45.35
CA THR A 96 104.42 -55.82 -45.93
C THR A 96 104.02 -54.77 -44.88
N CYS A 97 103.58 -53.60 -45.36
CA CYS A 97 103.02 -52.56 -44.49
C CYS A 97 101.65 -53.02 -43.95
N VAL A 98 101.47 -52.91 -42.64
CA VAL A 98 100.18 -53.12 -41.95
C VAL A 98 100.02 -52.00 -40.93
N ASN A 99 98.91 -51.26 -41.00
CA ASN A 99 98.61 -50.13 -40.11
C ASN A 99 99.75 -49.10 -40.02
N GLY A 100 100.37 -48.74 -41.15
CA GLY A 100 101.43 -47.74 -41.23
C GLY A 100 102.83 -48.22 -40.81
N TYR A 101 103.04 -49.49 -40.50
CA TYR A 101 104.36 -50.03 -40.12
C TYR A 101 104.73 -51.32 -40.83
N LYS A 102 106.03 -51.57 -40.97
CA LYS A 102 106.60 -52.87 -41.36
C LYS A 102 107.72 -53.28 -40.40
N ALA A 103 107.91 -54.58 -40.19
CA ALA A 103 108.86 -55.11 -39.21
C ALA A 103 109.73 -56.24 -39.76
N ARG A 104 110.92 -56.44 -39.17
CA ARG A 104 111.84 -57.55 -39.47
C ARG A 104 112.45 -58.14 -38.19
N ASN A 105 112.90 -59.38 -38.27
CA ASN A 105 113.39 -60.17 -37.13
C ASN A 105 114.80 -60.76 -37.36
N ARG A 106 115.48 -61.12 -36.28
CA ARG A 106 116.75 -61.88 -36.24
C ARG A 106 116.78 -62.84 -35.04
N THR A 107 117.70 -63.79 -35.02
CA THR A 107 117.81 -64.81 -33.95
C THR A 107 119.17 -64.78 -33.25
N ILE A 108 119.28 -65.49 -32.12
CA ILE A 108 120.54 -65.67 -31.39
C ILE A 108 121.30 -66.86 -32.00
N THR A 109 122.55 -66.64 -32.40
CA THR A 109 123.43 -67.68 -32.97
C THR A 109 124.39 -68.25 -31.93
N VAL A 110 124.87 -67.43 -30.99
CA VAL A 110 125.68 -67.86 -29.84
C VAL A 110 125.06 -67.33 -28.56
N GLN A 111 124.74 -68.24 -27.62
CA GLN A 111 124.23 -67.87 -26.30
C GLN A 111 125.37 -67.38 -25.40
N PRO A 112 125.18 -66.30 -24.62
CA PRO A 112 126.22 -65.80 -23.73
C PRO A 112 126.50 -66.78 -22.59
N LYS A 113 127.78 -67.04 -22.32
CA LYS A 113 128.26 -67.88 -21.21
C LYS A 113 129.40 -67.20 -20.43
N TYR A 114 129.60 -67.66 -19.20
CA TYR A 114 130.69 -67.25 -18.32
C TYR A 114 130.84 -65.73 -18.10
N GLY A 115 129.71 -64.99 -18.12
CA GLY A 115 129.67 -63.54 -17.86
C GLY A 115 129.87 -62.65 -19.09
N GLY A 116 129.76 -63.18 -20.31
CA GLY A 116 129.73 -62.36 -21.53
C GLY A 116 128.44 -61.52 -21.68
N ALA A 117 128.46 -60.57 -22.62
CA ALA A 117 127.40 -59.58 -22.81
C ALA A 117 126.09 -60.21 -23.33
N ALA A 118 124.96 -59.70 -22.82
CA ALA A 118 123.62 -60.12 -23.21
C ALA A 118 123.24 -59.68 -24.63
N CYS A 119 122.27 -60.38 -25.21
CA CYS A 119 121.81 -60.17 -26.58
C CYS A 119 121.05 -58.84 -26.77
N ALA A 120 121.27 -58.18 -27.91
CA ALA A 120 120.46 -57.03 -28.34
C ALA A 120 119.06 -57.45 -28.87
N THR A 121 118.20 -56.48 -29.17
CA THR A 121 116.82 -56.72 -29.63
C THR A 121 116.74 -57.58 -30.89
N LEU A 122 115.72 -58.44 -30.93
CA LEU A 122 115.49 -59.43 -32.00
C LEU A 122 114.46 -59.00 -33.06
N THR A 123 113.82 -57.84 -32.87
CA THR A 123 112.81 -57.25 -33.76
C THR A 123 113.12 -55.77 -33.99
N GLU A 124 112.90 -55.29 -35.22
CA GLU A 124 112.99 -53.88 -35.62
C GLU A 124 111.76 -53.52 -36.45
N SER A 125 111.15 -52.35 -36.21
CA SER A 125 110.00 -51.85 -36.95
C SER A 125 110.22 -50.42 -37.45
N VAL A 126 109.69 -50.13 -38.63
CA VAL A 126 109.86 -48.85 -39.33
C VAL A 126 108.52 -48.43 -39.94
N ALA A 127 108.21 -47.13 -39.89
CA ALA A 127 107.00 -46.58 -40.47
C ALA A 127 107.01 -46.65 -42.00
N CYS A 128 105.82 -46.85 -42.59
CA CYS A 128 105.57 -46.78 -44.02
C CYS A 128 105.24 -45.33 -44.44
N LYS A 129 105.19 -45.07 -45.74
CA LYS A 129 104.77 -43.75 -46.26
C LYS A 129 103.25 -43.71 -46.34
N PRO A 130 102.56 -42.72 -45.73
CA PRO A 130 101.11 -42.59 -45.84
C PRO A 130 100.69 -42.23 -47.27
N VAL A 131 99.43 -42.52 -47.61
CA VAL A 131 98.80 -42.15 -48.89
C VAL A 131 97.53 -41.37 -48.60
N ASP A 132 97.52 -40.08 -48.95
CA ASP A 132 96.38 -39.18 -48.76
C ASP A 132 95.25 -39.46 -49.76
N CYS A 133 94.01 -39.18 -49.37
CA CYS A 133 92.86 -39.36 -50.26
C CYS A 133 92.84 -38.32 -51.40
N TYR A 134 92.63 -38.79 -52.63
CA TYR A 134 92.46 -37.96 -53.82
C TYR A 134 91.05 -38.11 -54.42
N VAL A 135 90.47 -37.00 -54.86
CA VAL A 135 89.07 -36.91 -55.33
C VAL A 135 88.97 -36.29 -56.72
N SER A 136 87.89 -36.59 -57.45
CA SER A 136 87.65 -36.06 -58.79
C SER A 136 87.23 -34.58 -58.78
N ARG A 137 87.15 -33.98 -59.98
CA ARG A 137 86.52 -32.67 -60.15
C ARG A 137 85.04 -32.75 -59.76
N TRP A 138 84.49 -31.63 -59.31
CA TRP A 138 83.06 -31.46 -59.12
C TRP A 138 82.28 -31.71 -60.43
N SER A 139 81.11 -32.34 -60.28
CA SER A 139 80.07 -32.38 -61.29
C SER A 139 79.56 -30.97 -61.58
N ASP A 140 78.95 -30.78 -62.75
CA ASP A 140 78.09 -29.64 -63.00
C ASP A 140 76.92 -29.63 -61.99
N TRP A 141 76.37 -28.44 -61.72
CA TRP A 141 75.31 -28.26 -60.73
C TRP A 141 73.98 -28.84 -61.22
N SER A 142 73.23 -29.49 -60.33
CA SER A 142 71.85 -29.90 -60.60
C SER A 142 70.95 -28.70 -60.95
N PRO A 143 69.81 -28.90 -61.62
CA PRO A 143 68.74 -27.90 -61.64
C PRO A 143 68.32 -27.49 -60.22
N CYS A 144 67.79 -26.27 -60.07
CA CYS A 144 67.26 -25.77 -58.78
C CYS A 144 66.06 -26.61 -58.33
N ALA A 145 66.12 -27.21 -57.14
CA ALA A 145 64.98 -27.85 -56.51
C ALA A 145 63.88 -26.81 -56.21
N ALA A 146 62.70 -26.98 -56.79
CA ALA A 146 61.65 -25.94 -56.81
C ALA A 146 61.17 -25.50 -55.42
N LEU A 147 61.16 -26.42 -54.44
CA LEU A 147 60.64 -26.18 -53.09
C LEU A 147 61.62 -25.44 -52.18
N ASP A 148 62.87 -25.88 -52.10
CA ASP A 148 63.87 -25.38 -51.14
C ASP A 148 65.06 -24.64 -51.77
N GLY A 149 65.06 -24.48 -53.09
CA GLY A 149 65.99 -23.63 -53.83
C GLY A 149 67.39 -24.19 -53.99
N LYS A 150 67.65 -25.45 -53.61
CA LYS A 150 69.01 -26.01 -53.63
C LYS A 150 69.43 -26.49 -55.02
N GLN A 151 70.72 -26.34 -55.30
CA GLN A 151 71.43 -27.11 -56.32
C GLN A 151 72.52 -27.91 -55.63
N VAL A 152 72.76 -29.12 -56.12
CA VAL A 152 73.76 -30.05 -55.59
C VAL A 152 74.81 -30.34 -56.66
N SER A 153 76.07 -30.43 -56.23
CA SER A 153 77.20 -30.89 -57.05
C SER A 153 77.98 -31.92 -56.25
N THR A 154 78.44 -32.99 -56.93
CA THR A 154 79.07 -34.15 -56.30
C THR A 154 80.42 -34.45 -56.93
N ARG A 155 81.26 -35.21 -56.22
CA ARG A 155 82.52 -35.76 -56.75
C ARG A 155 82.83 -37.10 -56.10
N GLU A 156 83.71 -37.85 -56.74
CA GLU A 156 84.04 -39.23 -56.38
C GLU A 156 85.43 -39.33 -55.76
N VAL A 157 85.67 -40.37 -54.97
CA VAL A 157 86.99 -40.71 -54.44
C VAL A 157 87.73 -41.51 -55.51
N LEU A 158 88.84 -40.96 -56.01
CA LEU A 158 89.70 -41.61 -57.02
C LEU A 158 90.79 -42.46 -56.37
N VAL A 159 91.28 -42.04 -55.19
CA VAL A 159 92.25 -42.79 -54.37
C VAL A 159 91.79 -42.66 -52.92
N PRO A 160 91.40 -43.74 -52.23
CA PRO A 160 91.11 -43.69 -50.79
C PRO A 160 92.40 -43.60 -49.97
N SER A 161 92.30 -43.05 -48.76
CA SER A 161 93.44 -42.87 -47.85
C SER A 161 93.93 -44.20 -47.25
N TYR A 162 95.25 -44.42 -47.24
CA TYR A 162 95.89 -45.61 -46.63
C TYR A 162 97.03 -45.21 -45.67
N ASP A 163 97.36 -46.14 -44.76
CA ASP A 163 98.52 -46.06 -43.85
C ASP A 163 98.68 -44.73 -43.08
N GLY A 164 97.54 -44.13 -42.70
CA GLY A 164 97.49 -42.88 -41.90
C GLY A 164 97.45 -41.58 -42.71
N GLY A 165 97.29 -41.65 -44.04
CA GLY A 165 97.09 -40.46 -44.88
C GLY A 165 95.78 -39.72 -44.63
N ALA A 166 95.70 -38.49 -45.10
CA ALA A 166 94.59 -37.57 -44.89
C ALA A 166 93.27 -38.09 -45.47
N ALA A 167 92.20 -37.99 -44.66
CA ALA A 167 90.85 -38.37 -45.05
C ALA A 167 90.29 -37.49 -46.19
N CYS A 168 89.37 -38.04 -46.96
CA CYS A 168 88.81 -37.38 -48.14
C CYS A 168 88.09 -36.07 -47.80
N PRO A 169 88.32 -34.97 -48.54
CA PRO A 169 87.54 -33.75 -48.40
C PRO A 169 86.09 -33.98 -48.89
N ALA A 170 85.16 -33.12 -48.47
CA ALA A 170 83.72 -33.29 -48.72
C ALA A 170 83.39 -33.64 -50.18
N ILE A 171 82.59 -34.69 -50.36
CA ILE A 171 82.21 -35.28 -51.67
C ILE A 171 80.88 -34.75 -52.23
N VAL A 172 80.16 -33.93 -51.46
CA VAL A 172 78.94 -33.22 -51.86
C VAL A 172 79.07 -31.76 -51.46
N GLN A 173 78.62 -30.85 -52.32
CA GLN A 173 78.47 -29.42 -52.03
C GLN A 173 77.08 -28.93 -52.48
N VAL A 174 76.60 -27.84 -51.87
CA VAL A 174 75.26 -27.29 -52.06
C VAL A 174 75.34 -25.78 -52.24
N GLN A 175 74.60 -25.24 -53.21
CA GLN A 175 74.37 -23.81 -53.37
C GLN A 175 72.86 -23.51 -53.43
N TYR A 176 72.48 -22.24 -53.27
CA TYR A 176 71.09 -21.79 -53.25
C TYR A 176 70.78 -20.87 -54.43
N CYS A 177 69.67 -21.12 -55.11
CA CYS A 177 69.13 -20.25 -56.16
C CYS A 177 68.49 -19.00 -55.57
N ALA A 178 68.46 -17.91 -56.34
CA ALA A 178 67.79 -16.67 -55.93
C ALA A 178 66.29 -16.92 -55.71
N LYS A 179 65.76 -16.46 -54.57
CA LYS A 179 64.33 -16.61 -54.23
C LYS A 179 63.45 -15.85 -55.23
N VAL A 180 62.30 -16.44 -55.56
CA VAL A 180 61.23 -15.75 -56.29
C VAL A 180 60.04 -15.64 -55.35
N ASP A 181 59.71 -14.42 -54.94
CA ASP A 181 58.54 -14.14 -54.11
C ASP A 181 57.27 -14.12 -54.95
N CYS A 182 56.13 -14.42 -54.33
CA CYS A 182 54.86 -14.52 -55.01
C CYS A 182 54.30 -13.14 -55.41
N ILE A 183 53.99 -12.96 -56.69
CA ILE A 183 53.43 -11.71 -57.25
C ILE A 183 51.94 -11.92 -57.55
N VAL A 184 51.13 -10.91 -57.22
CA VAL A 184 49.69 -10.86 -57.48
C VAL A 184 49.34 -9.84 -58.56
N SER A 185 48.17 -10.01 -59.19
CA SER A 185 47.55 -8.98 -60.02
C SER A 185 47.14 -7.77 -59.18
N ASN A 186 46.83 -6.67 -59.87
CA ASN A 186 45.97 -5.63 -59.30
C ASN A 186 44.62 -6.25 -58.88
N TRP A 187 43.97 -5.63 -57.89
CA TRP A 187 42.60 -5.98 -57.50
C TRP A 187 41.62 -5.74 -58.65
N THR A 188 40.57 -6.58 -58.73
CA THR A 188 39.37 -6.25 -59.50
C THR A 188 38.70 -4.99 -58.95
N ALA A 189 37.76 -4.43 -59.72
CA ALA A 189 36.71 -3.59 -59.13
C ALA A 189 36.00 -4.34 -57.99
N TRP A 190 35.39 -3.59 -57.07
CA TRP A 190 34.44 -4.14 -56.12
C TRP A 190 33.22 -4.69 -56.88
N GLY A 191 32.79 -5.89 -56.53
CA GLY A 191 31.49 -6.40 -56.96
C GLY A 191 30.33 -5.65 -56.29
N ASP A 192 29.13 -5.86 -56.81
CA ASP A 192 27.89 -5.30 -56.25
C ASP A 192 27.70 -5.71 -54.78
N CYS A 193 26.98 -4.87 -54.03
CA CYS A 193 26.69 -5.15 -52.63
C CYS A 193 25.72 -6.34 -52.50
N ASN A 194 26.11 -7.36 -51.72
CA ASN A 194 25.23 -8.47 -51.39
C ASN A 194 24.09 -7.98 -50.49
N THR A 195 22.85 -8.09 -50.98
CA THR A 195 21.64 -7.60 -50.29
C THR A 195 21.30 -8.35 -49.00
N LEU A 196 21.78 -9.59 -48.84
CA LEU A 196 21.55 -10.40 -47.64
C LEU A 196 22.59 -10.15 -46.55
N THR A 197 23.85 -9.92 -46.92
CA THR A 197 24.98 -9.82 -45.96
C THR A 197 25.57 -8.42 -45.80
N GLY A 198 25.20 -7.45 -46.64
CA GLY A 198 25.67 -6.07 -46.53
C GLY A 198 27.16 -5.85 -46.82
N VAL A 199 27.81 -6.83 -47.49
CA VAL A 199 29.22 -6.75 -47.90
C VAL A 199 29.38 -6.76 -49.41
N LYS A 200 30.46 -6.14 -49.86
CA LYS A 200 31.01 -6.21 -51.22
C LYS A 200 32.39 -6.87 -51.17
N THR A 201 32.79 -7.55 -52.23
CA THR A 201 34.08 -8.24 -52.31
C THR A 201 34.85 -7.88 -53.57
N ARG A 202 36.18 -7.98 -53.52
CA ARG A 202 37.07 -7.92 -54.68
C ARG A 202 38.17 -8.96 -54.57
N ASN A 203 38.67 -9.43 -55.70
CA ASN A 203 39.64 -10.53 -55.77
C ASN A 203 40.88 -10.09 -56.55
N ARG A 204 41.99 -10.80 -56.37
CA ARG A 204 43.20 -10.71 -57.20
C ARG A 204 43.81 -12.09 -57.38
N THR A 205 44.46 -12.33 -58.52
CA THR A 205 45.04 -13.64 -58.86
C THR A 205 46.55 -13.64 -58.65
N VAL A 206 47.13 -14.83 -58.51
CA VAL A 206 48.59 -14.99 -58.50
C VAL A 206 49.10 -14.91 -59.94
N THR A 207 49.97 -13.95 -60.24
CA THR A 207 50.62 -13.78 -61.55
C THR A 207 52.02 -14.39 -61.58
N THR A 208 52.66 -14.59 -60.43
CA THR A 208 53.93 -15.32 -60.31
C THR A 208 53.90 -16.16 -59.04
N GLN A 209 54.05 -17.47 -59.18
CA GLN A 209 54.11 -18.40 -58.05
C GLN A 209 55.46 -18.25 -57.29
N PRO A 210 55.50 -18.46 -55.97
CA PRO A 210 56.74 -18.44 -55.23
C PRO A 210 57.60 -19.65 -55.59
N LEU A 211 58.90 -19.45 -55.77
CA LEU A 211 59.87 -20.52 -56.01
C LEU A 211 61.05 -20.39 -55.06
N TYR A 212 61.71 -21.53 -54.81
CA TYR A 212 63.00 -21.58 -54.11
C TYR A 212 62.95 -21.04 -52.67
N GLY A 213 61.80 -21.20 -52.01
CA GLY A 213 61.55 -20.70 -50.65
C GLY A 213 61.30 -19.19 -50.55
N GLY A 214 60.82 -18.55 -51.62
CA GLY A 214 60.24 -17.19 -51.58
C GLY A 214 58.92 -17.10 -50.81
N GLN A 215 58.48 -15.87 -50.52
CA GLN A 215 57.29 -15.58 -49.72
C GLN A 215 55.99 -15.89 -50.48
N ALA A 216 55.05 -16.56 -49.83
CA ALA A 216 53.72 -16.85 -50.37
C ALA A 216 52.82 -15.61 -50.48
N CYS A 217 51.92 -15.59 -51.46
CA CYS A 217 50.98 -14.49 -51.67
C CYS A 217 50.00 -14.36 -50.50
N LEU A 218 49.91 -13.17 -49.90
CA LEU A 218 48.98 -12.85 -48.83
C LEU A 218 47.70 -12.23 -49.38
N GLY A 219 46.53 -12.76 -49.00
CA GLY A 219 45.21 -12.19 -49.30
C GLY A 219 44.87 -12.11 -50.80
N LEU A 220 44.18 -13.11 -51.33
CA LEU A 220 43.66 -13.11 -52.72
C LEU A 220 42.23 -12.55 -52.83
N GLN A 221 41.58 -12.31 -51.70
CA GLN A 221 40.24 -11.76 -51.57
C GLN A 221 40.24 -10.67 -50.49
N GLU A 222 39.44 -9.63 -50.71
CA GLU A 222 39.21 -8.53 -49.79
C GLU A 222 37.69 -8.33 -49.65
N VAL A 223 37.25 -8.03 -48.43
CA VAL A 223 35.84 -7.86 -48.05
C VAL A 223 35.69 -6.49 -47.40
N ASP A 224 34.70 -5.72 -47.84
CA ASP A 224 34.38 -4.41 -47.27
C ASP A 224 32.85 -4.29 -47.13
N TYR A 225 32.41 -3.47 -46.18
CA TYR A 225 30.99 -3.28 -45.89
C TYR A 225 30.37 -2.25 -46.85
N CYS A 226 29.07 -2.33 -47.03
CA CYS A 226 28.30 -1.36 -47.79
C CYS A 226 27.82 -0.23 -46.87
N VAL A 227 27.58 0.96 -47.42
CA VAL A 227 27.04 2.08 -46.65
C VAL A 227 25.61 1.74 -46.24
N ALA A 228 25.34 1.70 -44.94
CA ALA A 228 24.01 1.42 -44.40
C ALA A 228 22.99 2.46 -44.89
N VAL A 229 21.91 1.99 -45.52
CA VAL A 229 20.81 2.84 -46.00
C VAL A 229 19.70 2.78 -44.96
N ASN A 230 19.49 3.88 -44.23
CA ASN A 230 18.39 3.98 -43.27
C ASN A 230 17.04 4.07 -43.99
N CYS A 231 15.98 3.55 -43.38
CA CYS A 231 14.64 3.71 -43.94
C CYS A 231 14.20 5.18 -43.92
N VAL A 232 13.71 5.67 -45.06
CA VAL A 232 13.03 6.96 -45.18
C VAL A 232 11.54 6.69 -45.41
N LEU A 233 10.71 7.42 -44.67
CA LEU A 233 9.26 7.37 -44.75
C LEU A 233 8.73 8.64 -45.40
N SER A 234 7.56 8.57 -46.04
CA SER A 234 6.85 9.76 -46.48
C SER A 234 6.38 10.60 -45.29
N ASP A 235 6.03 11.85 -45.56
CA ASP A 235 5.11 12.60 -44.71
C ASP A 235 3.84 11.79 -44.45
N TRP A 236 3.18 12.08 -43.33
CA TRP A 236 1.89 11.49 -43.00
C TRP A 236 0.80 11.97 -43.97
N GLY A 237 0.00 11.03 -44.48
CA GLY A 237 -1.21 11.36 -45.22
C GLY A 237 -2.26 12.06 -44.35
N ALA A 238 -3.34 12.50 -44.99
CA ALA A 238 -4.49 13.05 -44.28
C ALA A 238 -5.09 12.01 -43.32
N TRP A 239 -5.68 12.49 -42.22
CA TRP A 239 -6.51 11.65 -41.34
C TRP A 239 -7.70 11.09 -42.12
N GLY A 240 -7.93 9.79 -41.99
CA GLY A 240 -9.17 9.16 -42.42
C GLY A 240 -10.36 9.66 -41.61
N LYS A 241 -11.56 9.27 -42.03
CA LYS A 241 -12.78 9.47 -41.24
C LYS A 241 -12.65 8.82 -39.86
N CYS A 242 -13.37 9.34 -38.87
CA CYS A 242 -13.51 8.65 -37.59
C CYS A 242 -14.11 7.25 -37.80
N ASN A 243 -13.72 6.30 -36.96
CA ASN A 243 -14.40 5.02 -36.81
C ASN A 243 -15.23 5.03 -35.53
N ASP A 244 -16.54 5.21 -35.69
CA ASP A 244 -17.55 5.32 -34.63
C ASP A 244 -17.47 4.20 -33.58
N ALA A 245 -17.05 2.99 -33.97
CA ALA A 245 -16.98 1.82 -33.10
C ALA A 245 -15.76 1.82 -32.14
N VAL A 246 -14.74 2.65 -32.39
CA VAL A 246 -13.54 2.75 -31.55
C VAL A 246 -13.18 4.19 -31.15
N GLY A 247 -13.83 5.21 -31.72
CA GLY A 247 -13.57 6.62 -31.42
C GLY A 247 -12.19 7.12 -31.86
N LEU A 248 -11.55 6.42 -32.81
CA LEU A 248 -10.24 6.74 -33.35
C LEU A 248 -10.31 7.08 -34.84
N LYS A 249 -9.46 8.02 -35.26
CA LYS A 249 -9.11 8.30 -36.65
C LYS A 249 -7.67 7.83 -36.91
N THR A 250 -7.41 7.34 -38.11
CA THR A 250 -6.12 6.75 -38.50
C THR A 250 -5.55 7.48 -39.72
N ARG A 251 -4.23 7.68 -39.78
CA ARG A 251 -3.54 8.16 -40.98
C ARG A 251 -2.38 7.24 -41.39
N PRO A 252 -2.21 6.96 -42.70
CA PRO A 252 -1.10 6.16 -43.22
C PRO A 252 0.10 7.02 -43.61
N ARG A 253 1.27 6.39 -43.72
CA ARG A 253 2.43 6.87 -44.50
C ARG A 253 3.12 5.69 -45.17
N THR A 254 3.89 5.93 -46.22
CA THR A 254 4.57 4.88 -46.99
C THR A 254 6.08 4.91 -46.78
N VAL A 255 6.74 3.81 -47.12
CA VAL A 255 8.21 3.74 -47.22
C VAL A 255 8.61 4.37 -48.55
N THR A 256 9.40 5.44 -48.52
CA THR A 256 9.95 6.10 -49.71
C THR A 256 11.37 5.61 -50.02
N THR A 257 12.10 5.12 -49.01
CA THR A 257 13.38 4.42 -49.18
C THR A 257 13.44 3.28 -48.18
N PRO A 258 13.51 2.01 -48.61
CA PRO A 258 13.62 0.87 -47.69
C PRO A 258 15.01 0.81 -47.05
N SER A 259 15.06 0.35 -45.80
CA SER A 259 16.33 0.10 -45.10
C SER A 259 17.12 -1.03 -45.76
N ASN A 260 18.38 -0.79 -46.11
CA ASN A 260 19.28 -1.79 -46.68
C ASN A 260 20.63 -1.81 -45.95
N TYR A 261 21.34 -2.94 -46.08
CA TYR A 261 22.73 -3.11 -45.61
C TYR A 261 22.94 -2.78 -44.12
N GLY A 262 22.00 -3.17 -43.27
CA GLY A 262 22.06 -2.95 -41.82
C GLY A 262 21.63 -1.55 -41.34
N GLY A 263 21.07 -0.70 -42.22
CA GLY A 263 20.49 0.58 -41.83
C GLY A 263 19.24 0.46 -40.96
N ILE A 264 18.90 1.55 -40.28
CA ILE A 264 17.80 1.63 -39.30
C ILE A 264 16.47 1.24 -39.97
N PRO A 265 15.71 0.28 -39.43
CA PRO A 265 14.45 -0.19 -40.01
C PRO A 265 13.34 0.87 -39.91
N CYS A 266 12.33 0.71 -40.77
CA CYS A 266 11.18 1.59 -40.82
C CYS A 266 10.36 1.61 -39.52
N GLY A 267 10.03 2.80 -39.02
CA GLY A 267 9.04 2.98 -37.97
C GLY A 267 7.60 2.73 -38.45
N ALA A 268 6.62 2.88 -37.55
CA ALA A 268 5.21 2.61 -37.83
C ALA A 268 4.69 3.37 -39.06
N LEU A 269 3.97 2.64 -39.94
CA LEU A 269 3.36 3.14 -41.18
C LEU A 269 1.91 3.63 -40.98
N SER A 270 1.38 3.49 -39.78
CA SER A 270 0.02 3.89 -39.40
C SER A 270 0.07 4.57 -38.04
N GLU A 271 -0.64 5.67 -37.89
CA GLU A 271 -0.80 6.40 -36.62
C GLU A 271 -2.29 6.57 -36.32
N ASN A 272 -2.66 6.43 -35.05
CA ASN A 272 -4.03 6.59 -34.56
C ASN A 272 -4.09 7.79 -33.62
N ALA A 273 -5.14 8.61 -33.75
CA ALA A 273 -5.50 9.65 -32.81
C ALA A 273 -6.97 9.50 -32.40
N THR A 274 -7.34 10.02 -31.23
CA THR A 274 -8.75 10.18 -30.85
C THR A 274 -9.46 11.08 -31.87
N CYS A 275 -10.72 10.78 -32.16
CA CYS A 275 -11.56 11.67 -32.94
C CYS A 275 -11.82 12.98 -32.20
N ASP A 276 -12.11 14.04 -32.95
CA ASP A 276 -12.36 15.36 -32.37
C ASP A 276 -13.73 15.35 -31.66
N PRO A 277 -13.87 15.87 -30.43
CA PRO A 277 -15.13 15.86 -29.71
C PRO A 277 -16.27 16.51 -30.49
N VAL A 278 -17.44 15.84 -30.52
CA VAL A 278 -18.67 16.38 -31.10
C VAL A 278 -19.63 16.66 -29.95
N ASP A 279 -19.90 17.94 -29.69
CA ASP A 279 -20.83 18.37 -28.65
C ASP A 279 -22.29 18.11 -29.07
N CYS A 280 -23.17 17.82 -28.11
CA CYS A 280 -24.57 17.59 -28.41
C CYS A 280 -25.30 18.89 -28.77
N VAL A 281 -25.94 18.90 -29.95
CA VAL A 281 -26.81 19.98 -30.41
C VAL A 281 -28.26 19.54 -30.29
N VAL A 282 -29.05 20.31 -29.56
CA VAL A 282 -30.49 20.11 -29.36
C VAL A 282 -31.31 21.14 -30.14
N GLY A 283 -32.48 20.74 -30.61
CA GLY A 283 -33.41 21.63 -31.32
C GLY A 283 -34.20 22.54 -30.39
N ASN A 284 -35.14 23.27 -30.98
CA ASN A 284 -36.11 24.06 -30.25
C ASN A 284 -37.03 23.17 -29.40
N TRP A 285 -37.53 23.72 -28.29
CA TRP A 285 -38.59 23.11 -27.51
C TRP A 285 -39.90 23.05 -28.30
N THR A 286 -40.68 21.99 -28.09
CA THR A 286 -42.11 21.97 -28.39
C THR A 286 -42.84 23.01 -27.53
N ASP A 287 -44.07 23.31 -27.91
CA ASP A 287 -45.04 23.87 -26.98
C ASP A 287 -45.24 22.97 -25.76
N TRP A 288 -45.80 23.55 -24.70
CA TRP A 288 -46.20 22.80 -23.51
C TRP A 288 -47.46 21.97 -23.80
N THR A 289 -47.53 20.76 -23.26
CA THR A 289 -48.79 20.02 -23.15
C THR A 289 -49.81 20.75 -22.29
N ASP A 290 -51.06 20.30 -22.34
CA ASP A 290 -52.04 20.58 -21.29
C ASP A 290 -51.56 20.06 -19.91
N CYS A 291 -52.19 20.56 -18.85
CA CYS A 291 -51.96 20.09 -17.49
C CYS A 291 -52.53 18.68 -17.29
N ASN A 292 -51.68 17.70 -16.99
CA ASN A 292 -52.11 16.35 -16.63
C ASN A 292 -52.91 16.40 -15.32
N LEU A 293 -54.17 15.96 -15.36
CA LEU A 293 -55.08 15.98 -14.21
C LEU A 293 -54.62 15.09 -13.05
N ASN A 294 -53.74 14.10 -13.29
CA ASN A 294 -53.29 13.14 -12.28
C ASN A 294 -52.12 13.64 -11.42
N ASP A 295 -51.14 14.33 -12.03
CA ASP A 295 -49.91 14.79 -11.34
C ASP A 295 -49.76 16.33 -11.33
N GLY A 296 -50.62 17.06 -12.03
CA GLY A 296 -50.59 18.51 -12.14
C GLY A 296 -49.39 19.07 -12.89
N SER A 297 -48.61 18.24 -13.58
CA SER A 297 -47.53 18.68 -14.46
C SER A 297 -48.04 18.96 -15.87
N LYS A 298 -47.38 19.90 -16.54
CA LYS A 298 -47.33 19.96 -18.01
C LYS A 298 -45.88 19.83 -18.45
N LYS A 299 -45.69 19.29 -19.65
CA LYS A 299 -44.37 18.90 -20.17
C LYS A 299 -44.10 19.52 -21.52
N ARG A 300 -42.83 19.62 -21.88
CA ARG A 300 -42.36 19.89 -23.24
C ARG A 300 -41.07 19.14 -23.50
N THR A 301 -40.78 18.84 -24.76
CA THR A 301 -39.55 18.13 -25.16
C THR A 301 -38.81 18.88 -26.26
N ARG A 302 -37.57 18.51 -26.52
CA ARG A 302 -36.81 18.97 -27.70
C ARG A 302 -36.02 17.82 -28.31
N PRO A 303 -35.94 17.71 -29.64
CA PRO A 303 -35.16 16.67 -30.29
C PRO A 303 -33.66 16.90 -30.09
N VAL A 304 -32.90 15.83 -29.96
CA VAL A 304 -31.45 15.85 -30.18
C VAL A 304 -31.23 15.88 -31.69
N VAL A 305 -30.57 16.93 -32.20
CA VAL A 305 -30.28 17.12 -33.63
C VAL A 305 -28.90 16.53 -33.97
N VAL A 306 -27.94 16.67 -33.06
CA VAL A 306 -26.64 16.00 -33.09
C VAL A 306 -26.40 15.42 -31.70
N ALA A 307 -26.19 14.10 -31.61
CA ALA A 307 -25.83 13.47 -30.34
C ALA A 307 -24.33 13.67 -30.03
N SER A 308 -23.98 13.77 -28.76
CA SER A 308 -22.58 13.91 -28.33
C SER A 308 -21.75 12.67 -28.69
N GLN A 309 -20.60 12.85 -29.33
CA GLN A 309 -19.67 11.78 -29.69
C GLN A 309 -18.23 12.10 -29.24
N TYR A 310 -17.40 11.07 -29.10
CA TYR A 310 -15.94 11.15 -28.85
C TYR A 310 -15.54 11.97 -27.62
N GLY A 311 -16.40 12.02 -26.59
CA GLY A 311 -16.16 12.80 -25.37
C GLY A 311 -16.61 14.26 -25.42
N GLY A 312 -17.36 14.67 -26.45
CA GLY A 312 -18.02 15.97 -26.49
C GLY A 312 -19.10 16.14 -25.44
N VAL A 313 -19.50 17.39 -25.19
CA VAL A 313 -20.43 17.79 -24.13
C VAL A 313 -21.78 17.09 -24.30
N ALA A 314 -22.19 16.36 -23.26
CA ALA A 314 -23.45 15.64 -23.20
C ALA A 314 -24.67 16.57 -23.34
N CYS A 315 -25.76 16.04 -23.88
CA CYS A 315 -26.96 16.82 -24.16
C CYS A 315 -27.53 17.52 -22.90
N PRO A 316 -27.82 18.84 -22.94
CA PRO A 316 -28.61 19.48 -21.91
C PRO A 316 -30.04 18.90 -21.93
N VAL A 317 -30.76 18.99 -20.81
CA VAL A 317 -32.06 18.31 -20.61
C VAL A 317 -33.01 18.45 -21.80
N VAL A 318 -33.57 17.31 -22.24
CA VAL A 318 -34.42 17.18 -23.44
C VAL A 318 -35.91 17.09 -23.13
N GLU A 319 -36.25 16.96 -21.84
CA GLU A 319 -37.59 17.08 -21.28
C GLU A 319 -37.55 18.19 -20.22
N ASP A 320 -38.61 19.01 -20.16
CA ASP A 320 -38.81 20.06 -19.17
C ASP A 320 -40.24 19.96 -18.61
N VAL A 321 -40.38 20.15 -17.30
CA VAL A 321 -41.57 19.79 -16.53
C VAL A 321 -41.93 20.95 -15.60
N LEU A 322 -43.13 21.51 -15.79
CA LEU A 322 -43.63 22.62 -14.99
C LEU A 322 -44.97 22.24 -14.36
N TYR A 323 -45.11 22.46 -13.06
CA TYR A 323 -46.37 22.24 -12.36
C TYR A 323 -47.34 23.39 -12.64
N CYS A 324 -48.60 23.04 -12.88
CA CYS A 324 -49.68 23.99 -13.06
C CYS A 324 -50.07 24.62 -11.70
N ALA A 325 -50.67 25.81 -11.75
CA ALA A 325 -51.05 26.54 -10.53
C ALA A 325 -52.05 25.72 -9.71
N ARG A 326 -51.81 25.60 -8.40
CA ARG A 326 -52.69 24.86 -7.49
C ARG A 326 -54.06 25.54 -7.44
N GLN A 327 -55.12 24.74 -7.50
CA GLN A 327 -56.49 25.22 -7.41
C GLN A 327 -57.11 24.62 -6.14
N ASP A 328 -57.32 25.45 -5.13
CA ASP A 328 -57.95 25.04 -3.87
C ASP A 328 -59.46 24.85 -4.05
N CYS A 329 -60.08 23.96 -3.27
CA CYS A 329 -61.52 23.72 -3.35
C CYS A 329 -62.31 24.93 -2.83
N GLN A 330 -63.23 25.45 -3.65
CA GLN A 330 -64.16 26.50 -3.26
C GLN A 330 -65.54 25.90 -3.00
N MET A 331 -66.14 26.25 -1.87
CA MET A 331 -67.46 25.74 -1.47
C MET A 331 -68.58 26.70 -1.86
N ASN A 332 -69.75 26.16 -2.18
CA ASN A 332 -70.98 26.94 -2.19
C ASN A 332 -71.30 27.46 -0.78
N ALA A 333 -72.16 28.48 -0.72
CA ALA A 333 -72.75 28.93 0.54
C ALA A 333 -73.45 27.77 1.27
N TRP A 334 -73.48 27.84 2.61
CA TRP A 334 -74.22 26.88 3.42
C TRP A 334 -75.72 26.91 3.08
N GLY A 335 -76.32 25.73 2.94
CA GLY A 335 -77.77 25.60 2.94
C GLY A 335 -78.39 25.99 4.28
N ASN A 336 -79.71 26.12 4.28
CA ASN A 336 -80.48 26.40 5.50
C ASN A 336 -80.29 25.30 6.56
N TRP A 337 -80.38 25.67 7.83
CA TRP A 337 -80.47 24.71 8.92
C TRP A 337 -81.72 23.85 8.80
N SER A 338 -81.60 22.57 9.14
CA SER A 338 -82.74 21.69 9.37
C SER A 338 -83.61 22.20 10.52
N VAL A 339 -84.83 21.68 10.63
CA VAL A 339 -85.55 21.67 11.91
C VAL A 339 -84.72 20.97 12.98
N CYS A 340 -84.98 21.30 14.25
CA CYS A 340 -84.35 20.65 15.38
C CYS A 340 -84.77 19.18 15.49
N ASP A 341 -83.79 18.29 15.56
CA ASP A 341 -84.02 16.89 15.89
C ASP A 341 -84.26 16.76 17.40
N TYR A 342 -85.45 16.28 17.77
CA TYR A 342 -85.86 16.07 19.16
C TYR A 342 -84.99 15.02 19.89
N SER A 343 -84.39 14.08 19.15
CA SER A 343 -83.60 12.98 19.73
C SER A 343 -82.14 13.36 20.03
N SER A 344 -81.50 14.15 19.16
CA SER A 344 -80.10 14.61 19.35
C SER A 344 -79.96 16.04 19.88
N GLY A 345 -81.04 16.83 19.87
CA GLY A 345 -81.03 18.25 20.29
C GLY A 345 -80.24 19.18 19.36
N ASN A 346 -79.94 18.73 18.14
CA ASN A 346 -79.13 19.46 17.16
C ASN A 346 -79.92 19.81 15.89
N LYS A 347 -79.48 20.85 15.19
CA LYS A 347 -79.84 21.22 13.83
C LYS A 347 -78.62 21.02 12.92
N THR A 348 -78.85 20.52 11.71
CA THR A 348 -77.79 20.17 10.74
C THR A 348 -77.95 20.98 9.46
N ARG A 349 -76.85 21.36 8.79
CA ARG A 349 -76.86 21.96 7.46
C ARG A 349 -75.75 21.40 6.56
N SER A 350 -75.92 21.52 5.25
CA SER A 350 -74.98 20.98 4.26
C SER A 350 -74.60 22.00 3.18
N ARG A 351 -73.53 21.71 2.45
CA ARG A 351 -73.02 22.47 1.29
C ARG A 351 -72.25 21.57 0.33
N THR A 352 -72.19 21.95 -0.95
CA THR A 352 -71.43 21.26 -2.00
C THR A 352 -70.22 22.09 -2.45
N PRO A 353 -69.21 21.49 -3.09
CA PRO A 353 -68.20 22.22 -3.85
C PRO A 353 -68.85 23.06 -4.96
N LEU A 354 -68.35 24.29 -5.14
CA LEU A 354 -68.53 25.09 -6.35
C LEU A 354 -67.38 24.80 -7.33
N VAL A 355 -66.16 24.65 -6.80
CA VAL A 355 -64.94 24.32 -7.53
C VAL A 355 -64.22 23.20 -6.78
N TYR A 356 -63.93 22.08 -7.45
CA TYR A 356 -63.11 21.00 -6.87
C TYR A 356 -61.63 21.38 -6.88
N ASN A 357 -60.87 20.83 -5.93
CA ASN A 357 -59.43 21.05 -5.89
C ASN A 357 -58.71 20.28 -7.00
N LEU A 358 -57.76 20.95 -7.65
CA LEU A 358 -56.91 20.38 -8.71
C LEU A 358 -55.43 20.65 -8.41
N PHE A 359 -54.56 19.82 -9.01
CA PHE A 359 -53.11 20.01 -9.03
C PHE A 359 -52.46 20.15 -7.62
N GLY A 360 -53.02 19.44 -6.63
CA GLY A 360 -52.52 19.47 -5.25
C GLY A 360 -52.94 20.69 -4.42
N GLY A 361 -53.97 21.43 -4.86
CA GLY A 361 -54.67 22.41 -4.01
C GLY A 361 -55.42 21.77 -2.83
N LEU A 362 -55.73 22.58 -1.83
CA LEU A 362 -56.36 22.19 -0.57
C LEU A 362 -57.71 21.50 -0.82
N GLY A 363 -57.85 20.29 -0.26
CA GLY A 363 -59.08 19.50 -0.33
C GLY A 363 -60.28 20.20 0.30
N CYS A 364 -61.47 19.88 -0.20
CA CYS A 364 -62.70 20.51 0.27
C CYS A 364 -62.90 20.31 1.78
N PRO A 365 -63.21 21.37 2.55
CA PRO A 365 -63.60 21.25 3.96
C PRO A 365 -64.97 20.57 4.10
N THR A 366 -65.38 20.29 5.33
CA THR A 366 -66.59 19.50 5.62
C THR A 366 -67.85 19.96 4.89
N PHE A 367 -68.57 18.98 4.34
CA PHE A 367 -69.82 19.15 3.60
C PHE A 367 -71.07 19.27 4.48
N SER A 368 -70.94 18.97 5.77
CA SER A 368 -71.99 18.99 6.77
C SER A 368 -71.48 19.64 8.06
N GLU A 369 -72.36 20.35 8.76
CA GLU A 369 -72.12 20.99 10.04
C GLU A 369 -73.35 20.81 10.94
N GLN A 370 -73.11 20.60 12.24
CA GLN A 370 -74.16 20.50 13.26
C GLN A 370 -73.98 21.61 14.29
N ALA A 371 -75.09 22.16 14.75
CA ALA A 371 -75.13 23.11 15.86
C ALA A 371 -76.22 22.69 16.85
N ALA A 372 -76.02 22.99 18.13
CA ALA A 372 -77.03 22.82 19.16
C ALA A 372 -78.29 23.64 18.84
N CYS A 373 -79.46 23.10 19.18
CA CYS A 373 -80.70 23.85 19.15
C CYS A 373 -80.77 24.84 20.31
N ASP A 374 -81.48 25.94 20.07
CA ASP A 374 -81.55 27.06 21.00
C ASP A 374 -82.39 26.64 22.22
N ALA A 375 -81.83 26.76 23.42
CA ALA A 375 -82.38 26.18 24.63
C ALA A 375 -83.71 26.83 25.03
N ILE A 376 -84.80 26.05 25.02
CA ILE A 376 -86.14 26.52 25.41
C ILE A 376 -86.25 26.38 26.93
N ALA A 377 -86.10 27.47 27.67
CA ALA A 377 -86.25 27.51 29.12
C ALA A 377 -87.72 27.33 29.54
N CYS A 378 -87.96 26.61 30.64
CA CYS A 378 -89.32 26.39 31.14
C CYS A 378 -90.05 27.72 31.42
N GLN A 379 -91.21 27.92 30.79
CA GLN A 379 -92.12 29.02 31.12
C GLN A 379 -93.26 28.50 31.97
N LEU A 380 -93.57 29.22 33.05
CA LEU A 380 -94.68 28.94 33.95
C LEU A 380 -95.81 29.92 33.69
N SER A 381 -97.05 29.49 33.92
CA SER A 381 -98.20 30.41 33.94
C SER A 381 -98.07 31.40 35.09
N ASP A 382 -98.88 32.46 35.02
CA ASP A 382 -99.22 33.23 36.21
C ASP A 382 -99.78 32.33 37.31
N TRP A 383 -99.68 32.82 38.55
CA TRP A 383 -100.28 32.19 39.71
C TRP A 383 -101.80 32.34 39.67
N GLY A 384 -102.52 31.24 39.92
CA GLY A 384 -103.94 31.29 40.24
C GLY A 384 -104.22 31.99 41.57
N ASP A 385 -105.50 32.16 41.86
CA ASP A 385 -105.95 32.79 43.11
C ASP A 385 -105.49 32.06 44.37
N TRP A 386 -105.39 32.80 45.46
CA TRP A 386 -105.16 32.21 46.77
C TRP A 386 -106.39 31.43 47.25
N SER A 387 -106.16 30.27 47.84
CA SER A 387 -107.17 29.52 48.59
C SER A 387 -107.76 30.36 49.71
N GLY A 388 -108.93 29.93 50.21
CA GLY A 388 -109.37 30.31 51.56
C GLY A 388 -108.30 30.01 52.61
N CYS A 389 -108.31 30.76 53.71
CA CYS A 389 -107.42 30.53 54.83
C CYS A 389 -107.74 29.18 55.49
N ASP A 390 -106.76 28.28 55.57
CA ASP A 390 -106.87 27.03 56.32
C ASP A 390 -106.96 27.38 57.82
N PRO A 391 -108.10 27.12 58.50
CA PRO A 391 -108.33 27.56 59.88
C PRO A 391 -107.50 26.79 60.91
N VAL A 392 -106.83 25.70 60.51
CA VAL A 392 -105.92 24.92 61.37
C VAL A 392 -104.46 25.29 61.11
N ARG A 393 -104.08 25.54 59.85
CA ARG A 393 -102.69 25.88 59.47
C ARG A 393 -102.39 27.38 59.47
N LEU A 394 -103.39 28.25 59.51
CA LEU A 394 -103.29 29.71 59.37
C LEU A 394 -102.53 30.15 58.11
N LYS A 395 -102.65 29.35 57.03
CA LYS A 395 -102.08 29.62 55.72
C LYS A 395 -103.14 29.53 54.62
N LYS A 396 -102.88 30.26 53.54
CA LYS A 396 -103.50 30.13 52.22
C LYS A 396 -102.44 29.67 51.23
N THR A 397 -102.83 28.93 50.20
CA THR A 397 -101.93 28.42 49.16
C THR A 397 -102.42 28.80 47.77
N ARG A 398 -101.52 28.83 46.79
CA ARG A 398 -101.88 29.00 45.37
C ARG A 398 -100.97 28.17 44.47
N THR A 399 -101.44 27.91 43.25
CA THR A 399 -100.76 27.05 42.27
C THR A 399 -100.65 27.71 40.90
N ARG A 400 -99.75 27.19 40.08
CA ARG A 400 -99.56 27.55 38.67
C ARG A 400 -99.17 26.31 37.85
N ILE A 401 -99.24 26.40 36.53
CA ILE A 401 -98.90 25.28 35.62
C ILE A 401 -97.68 25.61 34.76
N ILE A 402 -97.14 24.59 34.10
CA ILE A 402 -96.11 24.75 33.07
C ILE A 402 -96.80 25.22 31.78
N ALA A 403 -96.50 26.44 31.32
CA ALA A 403 -97.00 26.99 30.07
C ALA A 403 -96.11 26.62 28.87
N THR A 404 -94.82 26.33 29.10
CA THR A 404 -93.91 25.77 28.09
C THR A 404 -92.91 24.87 28.77
N TYR A 405 -92.88 23.59 28.36
CA TYR A 405 -91.92 22.60 28.87
C TYR A 405 -90.50 22.93 28.40
N PRO A 406 -89.46 22.69 29.24
CA PRO A 406 -88.09 22.93 28.85
C PRO A 406 -87.64 21.93 27.76
N MET A 407 -86.95 22.41 26.74
CA MET A 407 -86.37 21.59 25.66
C MET A 407 -84.92 22.03 25.36
N TYR A 408 -84.16 21.16 24.71
CA TYR A 408 -82.79 21.42 24.23
C TYR A 408 -81.84 21.97 25.32
N GLY A 409 -81.93 21.42 26.54
CA GLY A 409 -81.09 21.84 27.67
C GLY A 409 -81.54 23.10 28.41
N GLY A 410 -82.72 23.64 28.10
CA GLY A 410 -83.29 24.77 28.82
C GLY A 410 -83.54 24.49 30.31
N SER A 411 -83.50 25.56 31.12
CA SER A 411 -83.58 25.46 32.58
C SER A 411 -84.89 24.84 33.07
N ALA A 412 -84.77 23.96 34.07
CA ALA A 412 -85.90 23.32 34.74
C ALA A 412 -86.86 24.33 35.41
N CYS A 413 -88.11 23.90 35.56
CA CYS A 413 -89.18 24.70 36.13
C CYS A 413 -89.01 24.97 37.65
N ALA A 414 -89.31 26.18 38.09
CA ALA A 414 -89.44 26.51 39.52
C ALA A 414 -90.73 25.92 40.13
N SER A 415 -90.89 26.03 41.46
CA SER A 415 -92.07 25.50 42.17
C SER A 415 -93.40 25.94 41.56
N LEU A 416 -94.33 24.98 41.48
CA LEU A 416 -95.71 25.16 41.00
C LEU A 416 -96.70 25.50 42.13
N THR A 417 -96.24 25.56 43.39
CA THR A 417 -97.05 25.86 44.58
C THR A 417 -96.36 26.89 45.46
N GLU A 418 -97.14 27.80 46.06
CA GLU A 418 -96.70 28.84 47.01
C GLU A 418 -97.65 28.88 48.23
N GLU A 419 -97.13 29.19 49.41
CA GLU A 419 -97.89 29.33 50.66
C GLU A 419 -97.66 30.69 51.33
N ALA A 420 -98.69 31.29 51.92
CA ALA A 420 -98.60 32.54 52.68
C ALA A 420 -99.53 32.51 53.91
N PRO A 421 -99.24 33.25 55.00
CA PRO A 421 -100.11 33.33 56.18
C PRO A 421 -101.38 34.16 55.95
N CYS A 422 -102.33 34.06 56.89
CA CYS A 422 -103.60 34.81 56.89
C CYS A 422 -104.11 35.11 58.33
N SER A 423 -104.96 36.13 58.47
CA SER A 423 -105.50 36.65 59.73
C SER A 423 -107.04 36.58 59.78
N VAL A 424 -107.65 36.68 60.98
CA VAL A 424 -109.10 36.54 61.19
C VAL A 424 -109.62 37.59 62.19
N ASP A 425 -110.63 38.37 61.77
CA ASP A 425 -111.18 39.53 62.51
C ASP A 425 -112.38 39.19 63.41
N CYS A 426 -112.70 40.09 64.36
CA CYS A 426 -113.89 39.96 65.22
C CYS A 426 -115.20 40.26 64.46
N VAL A 427 -116.26 39.50 64.76
CA VAL A 427 -117.63 39.76 64.30
C VAL A 427 -118.56 39.97 65.49
N LEU A 428 -119.37 41.02 65.45
CA LEU A 428 -120.38 41.37 66.46
C LEU A 428 -121.80 41.08 65.97
N MET A 429 -122.73 40.93 66.91
CA MET A 429 -124.18 40.90 66.67
C MET A 429 -124.76 42.31 66.51
N ASP A 430 -126.00 42.38 66.03
CA ASP A 430 -126.82 43.59 66.02
C ASP A 430 -127.25 44.03 67.43
N TRP A 431 -127.70 45.28 67.54
CA TRP A 431 -128.19 45.90 68.78
C TRP A 431 -129.64 45.54 69.09
N SER A 432 -129.96 45.43 70.38
CA SER A 432 -131.33 45.35 70.87
C SER A 432 -132.11 46.65 70.61
N ASP A 433 -133.43 46.58 70.76
CA ASP A 433 -134.28 47.75 70.89
C ASP A 433 -133.94 48.58 72.15
N TRP A 434 -134.38 49.83 72.15
CA TRP A 434 -134.26 50.76 73.27
C TRP A 434 -135.31 50.50 74.37
N SER A 435 -134.90 50.65 75.63
CA SER A 435 -135.82 50.64 76.77
C SER A 435 -136.80 51.83 76.77
N GLY A 436 -137.89 51.71 77.55
CA GLY A 436 -138.72 52.87 77.89
C GLY A 436 -137.95 53.94 78.70
N CYS A 437 -138.45 55.18 78.66
CA CYS A 437 -137.87 56.32 79.37
C CYS A 437 -138.04 56.20 80.89
N ASN A 438 -136.92 56.31 81.62
CA ASN A 438 -136.90 56.26 83.08
C ASN A 438 -137.14 57.66 83.67
N TYR A 439 -138.27 57.86 84.36
CA TYR A 439 -138.65 59.12 85.00
C TYR A 439 -137.61 59.68 85.99
N THR A 440 -136.76 58.83 86.58
CA THR A 440 -135.78 59.23 87.60
C THR A 440 -134.44 59.69 86.99
N SER A 441 -134.13 59.29 85.75
CA SER A 441 -132.85 59.60 85.09
C SER A 441 -132.97 60.32 83.75
N GLY A 442 -134.15 60.34 83.12
CA GLY A 442 -134.36 60.94 81.80
C GLY A 442 -133.67 60.20 80.65
N LEU A 443 -133.35 58.91 80.82
CA LEU A 443 -132.60 58.10 79.85
C LEU A 443 -133.31 56.78 79.46
N LYS A 444 -132.85 56.20 78.34
CA LYS A 444 -133.17 54.88 77.76
C LYS A 444 -131.88 54.14 77.33
N THR A 445 -131.89 52.80 77.25
CA THR A 445 -130.69 51.93 77.09
C THR A 445 -130.89 50.78 76.08
N ARG A 446 -129.79 50.26 75.47
CA ARG A 446 -129.75 49.03 74.62
C ARG A 446 -128.37 48.32 74.60
N THR A 447 -128.30 47.04 74.20
CA THR A 447 -127.07 46.19 74.25
C THR A 447 -126.87 45.23 73.05
N ARG A 448 -125.70 44.55 72.94
CA ARG A 448 -125.38 43.50 71.93
C ARG A 448 -124.26 42.51 72.33
N GLY A 449 -124.08 41.43 71.56
CA GLY A 449 -123.07 40.35 71.79
C GLY A 449 -122.01 40.14 70.69
N VAL A 450 -121.14 39.13 70.87
CA VAL A 450 -120.01 38.76 69.99
C VAL A 450 -120.26 37.41 69.31
N VAL A 451 -119.91 37.27 68.02
CA VAL A 451 -120.08 36.04 67.22
C VAL A 451 -118.75 35.31 66.98
N THR A 452 -117.71 36.05 66.59
CA THR A 452 -116.39 35.48 66.24
C THR A 452 -115.30 36.23 66.99
N PHE A 453 -114.43 35.50 67.69
CA PHE A 453 -113.28 36.10 68.38
C PHE A 453 -112.11 36.30 67.41
N PRO A 454 -111.38 37.43 67.49
CA PRO A 454 -110.27 37.74 66.60
C PRO A 454 -109.05 36.86 66.90
N ALA A 455 -108.28 36.52 65.88
CA ALA A 455 -107.07 35.71 65.99
C ALA A 455 -105.89 36.33 65.23
N THR A 456 -104.66 36.05 65.69
CA THR A 456 -103.42 36.71 65.24
C THR A 456 -103.48 38.24 65.44
N SER A 457 -103.46 39.03 64.36
CA SER A 457 -103.55 40.50 64.37
C SER A 457 -104.88 41.03 63.82
N GLY A 458 -105.96 40.25 63.93
CA GLY A 458 -107.30 40.66 63.49
C GLY A 458 -107.93 41.75 64.36
N VAL A 459 -108.89 42.48 63.79
CA VAL A 459 -109.54 43.64 64.42
C VAL A 459 -110.33 43.24 65.67
N ALA A 460 -110.10 43.96 66.76
CA ALA A 460 -110.75 43.75 68.06
C ALA A 460 -112.22 44.22 68.08
N CYS A 461 -113.01 43.58 68.94
CA CYS A 461 -114.45 43.83 69.09
C CYS A 461 -114.74 45.20 69.75
N GLY A 462 -115.73 45.93 69.23
CA GLY A 462 -116.19 47.22 69.78
C GLY A 462 -117.25 47.13 70.89
N GLN A 463 -117.69 48.30 71.38
CA GLN A 463 -118.64 48.48 72.49
C GLN A 463 -119.98 47.72 72.34
N THR A 464 -120.55 47.34 73.50
CA THR A 464 -121.71 46.42 73.63
C THR A 464 -122.91 47.00 74.41
N GLU A 465 -122.85 48.24 74.90
CA GLU A 465 -123.96 48.94 75.59
C GLU A 465 -124.05 50.41 75.13
N GLN A 466 -125.25 51.01 75.15
CA GLN A 466 -125.51 52.41 74.75
C GLN A 466 -126.69 53.04 75.53
N HIS A 467 -126.62 54.34 75.81
CA HIS A 467 -127.67 55.15 76.45
C HIS A 467 -128.04 56.39 75.60
N GLU A 468 -129.27 56.90 75.72
CA GLU A 468 -129.79 58.13 75.08
C GLU A 468 -130.86 58.80 75.97
N ALA A 469 -131.17 60.09 75.75
CA ALA A 469 -132.10 60.89 76.56
C ALA A 469 -133.58 60.87 76.10
N CYS A 470 -134.44 61.52 76.89
CA CYS A 470 -135.90 61.61 76.72
C CYS A 470 -136.36 63.07 76.47
N ASP A 471 -137.50 63.23 75.79
CA ASP A 471 -137.94 64.51 75.22
C ASP A 471 -138.71 65.45 76.20
N PRO A 472 -138.61 66.80 76.05
CA PRO A 472 -139.32 67.79 76.88
C PRO A 472 -140.84 67.87 76.67
N VAL A 473 -141.57 68.42 77.65
CA VAL A 473 -143.03 68.70 77.59
C VAL A 473 -143.34 70.08 78.20
N ASP A 474 -144.00 70.96 77.45
CA ASP A 474 -144.25 72.37 77.84
C ASP A 474 -145.59 72.62 78.59
N CYS A 475 -145.68 73.74 79.32
CA CYS A 475 -146.93 74.24 79.90
C CYS A 475 -147.82 74.96 78.85
N ALA A 476 -149.11 74.67 78.86
CA ALA A 476 -150.15 75.38 78.12
C ALA A 476 -151.16 76.07 79.06
N VAL A 477 -151.84 77.10 78.53
CA VAL A 477 -152.85 77.92 79.24
C VAL A 477 -154.12 78.09 78.40
N SER A 478 -155.21 78.53 79.03
CA SER A 478 -156.49 78.84 78.39
C SER A 478 -156.56 80.27 77.81
N ASN A 479 -157.68 80.59 77.17
CA ASN A 479 -157.96 81.93 76.65
C ASN A 479 -158.36 82.90 77.77
N TRP A 480 -158.13 84.19 77.53
CA TRP A 480 -158.53 85.30 78.40
C TRP A 480 -160.04 85.43 78.57
N SER A 481 -160.48 85.88 79.75
CA SER A 481 -161.84 86.31 80.04
C SER A 481 -162.18 87.66 79.39
N GLY A 482 -163.46 88.05 79.47
CA GLY A 482 -163.86 89.43 79.23
C GLY A 482 -163.34 90.37 80.33
N TRP A 483 -163.24 91.65 80.00
CA TRP A 483 -162.89 92.74 80.92
C TRP A 483 -163.98 92.98 81.97
N SER A 484 -163.56 93.38 83.17
CA SER A 484 -164.46 93.87 84.22
C SER A 484 -165.09 95.23 83.86
N GLY A 485 -166.07 95.67 84.66
CA GLY A 485 -166.42 97.09 84.70
C GLY A 485 -165.26 97.94 85.27
N CYS A 486 -165.26 99.23 84.95
CA CYS A 486 -164.30 100.20 85.50
C CYS A 486 -164.50 100.40 87.00
N ASP A 487 -163.43 100.25 87.78
CA ASP A 487 -163.43 100.62 89.20
C ASP A 487 -163.37 102.15 89.36
N GLN A 488 -164.33 102.75 90.08
CA GLN A 488 -164.37 104.20 90.33
C GLN A 488 -163.25 104.71 91.26
N LYS A 489 -162.54 103.83 91.97
CA LYS A 489 -161.43 104.17 92.87
C LYS A 489 -160.11 104.28 92.13
N ASP A 490 -159.83 103.31 91.25
CA ASP A 490 -158.52 103.16 90.59
C ASP A 490 -158.55 103.40 89.07
N MET A 491 -159.76 103.58 88.47
CA MET A 491 -160.00 103.85 87.05
C MET A 491 -159.44 102.78 86.09
N LEU A 492 -159.46 101.51 86.52
CA LEU A 492 -158.98 100.34 85.77
C LEU A 492 -160.08 99.29 85.53
N HIS A 493 -159.90 98.45 84.51
CA HIS A 493 -160.59 97.17 84.31
C HIS A 493 -159.60 96.02 84.07
N VAL A 494 -160.00 94.78 84.42
CA VAL A 494 -159.09 93.60 84.53
C VAL A 494 -159.67 92.36 83.82
N HIS A 495 -158.82 91.47 83.29
CA HIS A 495 -159.21 90.13 82.80
C HIS A 495 -158.17 89.03 83.08
N LEU A 496 -158.57 87.74 83.03
CA LEU A 496 -157.87 86.59 83.62
C LEU A 496 -157.85 85.32 82.72
N ARG A 497 -156.96 84.34 83.00
CA ARG A 497 -156.93 82.99 82.39
C ARG A 497 -156.28 81.91 83.29
N ASP A 498 -156.36 80.64 82.90
CA ASP A 498 -155.95 79.45 83.69
C ASP A 498 -154.92 78.55 82.97
N VAL A 499 -154.33 77.57 83.69
CA VAL A 499 -153.36 76.58 83.17
C VAL A 499 -154.04 75.28 82.72
N THR A 500 -153.58 74.67 81.63
CA THR A 500 -154.16 73.43 81.04
C THR A 500 -153.19 72.26 80.91
N SER A 501 -151.86 72.48 80.93
CA SER A 501 -150.85 71.41 81.11
C SER A 501 -149.70 71.89 81.99
N TYR A 502 -149.05 70.99 82.72
CA TYR A 502 -147.84 71.29 83.49
C TYR A 502 -146.58 70.86 82.72
N ALA A 503 -145.51 71.63 82.84
CA ALA A 503 -144.23 71.33 82.19
C ALA A 503 -143.50 70.14 82.83
N ALA A 504 -142.82 69.35 82.02
CA ALA A 504 -141.98 68.22 82.43
C ALA A 504 -140.74 68.08 81.54
N PHE A 505 -139.74 67.32 82.00
CA PHE A 505 -138.49 67.01 81.27
C PHE A 505 -137.76 68.22 80.64
N GLY A 506 -137.90 69.41 81.23
CA GLY A 506 -137.23 70.64 80.80
C GLY A 506 -138.05 71.60 79.93
N GLY A 507 -139.35 71.35 79.74
CA GLY A 507 -140.24 72.26 79.00
C GLY A 507 -140.55 73.59 79.71
N GLN A 508 -141.17 74.51 78.98
CA GLN A 508 -141.38 75.91 79.36
C GLN A 508 -142.48 76.10 80.41
N VAL A 509 -142.27 77.07 81.31
CA VAL A 509 -143.23 77.48 82.34
C VAL A 509 -144.34 78.38 81.80
N CYS A 510 -145.47 78.39 82.51
CA CYS A 510 -146.71 79.00 82.07
C CYS A 510 -146.64 80.55 81.98
N PRO A 511 -147.17 81.18 80.92
CA PRO A 511 -147.20 82.64 80.78
C PRO A 511 -148.23 83.31 81.71
N ALA A 512 -148.12 84.65 81.85
CA ALA A 512 -148.90 85.45 82.79
C ALA A 512 -150.43 85.28 82.66
N LEU A 513 -151.13 85.32 83.80
CA LEU A 513 -152.54 84.92 83.95
C LEU A 513 -153.52 86.06 84.27
N SER A 514 -153.04 87.32 84.36
CA SER A 514 -153.86 88.51 84.65
C SER A 514 -153.33 89.78 83.97
N GLU A 515 -154.21 90.64 83.46
CA GLU A 515 -153.87 91.90 82.76
C GLU A 515 -154.91 93.01 83.05
N ALA A 516 -154.52 94.29 83.01
CA ALA A 516 -155.33 95.44 83.45
C ALA A 516 -155.08 96.73 82.63
N GLU A 517 -156.13 97.49 82.30
CA GLU A 517 -156.10 98.70 81.46
C GLU A 517 -157.03 99.82 82.00
N ALA A 518 -156.83 101.08 81.57
CA ALA A 518 -157.42 102.29 82.18
C ALA A 518 -158.60 102.93 81.41
N CYS A 519 -159.52 103.54 82.17
CA CYS A 519 -160.82 104.00 81.68
C CYS A 519 -160.85 105.47 81.22
N ALA A 520 -161.46 105.74 80.06
CA ALA A 520 -161.72 107.06 79.49
C ALA A 520 -163.20 107.48 79.61
N GLY A 521 -163.52 108.78 79.62
CA GLY A 521 -164.88 109.26 79.93
C GLY A 521 -165.27 110.63 79.36
N GLN A 522 -166.41 111.13 79.85
CA GLN A 522 -166.96 112.48 79.60
C GLN A 522 -167.60 113.05 80.87
N ALA A 523 -167.96 114.33 80.84
CA ALA A 523 -168.58 115.09 81.93
C ALA A 523 -170.12 115.12 81.85
#